data_AF-A0A6V8D995-F1
#
_entry.id   AF-A0A6V8D995-F1
#
_cell.length_a   1.000
_cell.length_b   1.000
_cell.length_c   1.000
_cell.angle_alpha   90.00
_cell.angle_beta   90.00
_cell.angle_gamma   90.00
#
_symmetry.space_group_name_H-M   'P 1'
#
loop_
_entity.id
_entity.type
_entity.pdbx_description
1 polymer ?
#
loop_
_entity_poly.entity_id
_entity_poly.type
_entity_poly.pdbx_seq_one_letter_code
_entity_poly.pdbx_strand_id
1 'polypeptide(L)'
;MSLVLVSFFFTGCLGEEEEKPPSRFSWPENESTGCEVTSEVFVECTEYVAGFTTPVKVLHHPVLDEIWIVDLSGHISSWNGQEKREIANLSESISTCHNEQGLLGMEFTDDFPATGMVLISYIETGPCRTDYAANLTLAEATVINGTIRAEDLNVLFEIEQPFRNHNGGSIQGLGANEYLWGIGDGGSSKDPLENGQNQSNLFGSIVMFKHANHSIEPVLYDEDGNETFVLHHGLRNPWKFDVDGSGGLWIADVGQYCFEEINYIENYTHASNFGWSVTEGLHQFQATDEDCDVPLYEEENSSITLPIIEYDHTGGNCSVTGGEFVEWRNDSLNNSYVFGDFCSGLVWMTQPTADGVEHQQVADTNLFVVGFGQGLNDELLLLTWTGEIYALT
;
A
#
# COMPACT_ATOMS: atom_id res chain seq x y z
N MET A 1 -29.50 27.90 -68.15
CA MET A 1 -28.60 28.00 -66.97
C MET A 1 -29.18 27.10 -65.91
N SER A 2 -28.80 25.82 -65.94
CA SER A 2 -29.22 24.82 -64.95
C SER A 2 -28.21 24.83 -63.82
N LEU A 3 -28.70 25.08 -62.60
CA LEU A 3 -27.90 25.05 -61.37
C LEU A 3 -27.77 23.58 -60.94
N VAL A 4 -26.56 23.04 -60.99
CA VAL A 4 -26.22 21.70 -60.47
C VAL A 4 -25.91 21.85 -58.99
N LEU A 5 -26.74 21.26 -58.12
CA LEU A 5 -26.43 21.08 -56.70
C LEU A 5 -25.43 19.93 -56.58
N VAL A 6 -24.21 20.23 -56.14
CA VAL A 6 -23.19 19.24 -55.78
C VAL A 6 -23.37 18.91 -54.30
N SER A 7 -23.93 17.74 -54.00
CA SER A 7 -23.97 17.16 -52.67
C SER A 7 -22.60 16.55 -52.34
N PHE A 8 -21.85 17.18 -51.44
CA PHE A 8 -20.66 16.57 -50.84
C PHE A 8 -21.12 15.54 -49.80
N PHE A 9 -20.92 14.26 -50.11
CA PHE A 9 -20.90 13.20 -49.12
C PHE A 9 -19.58 13.31 -48.35
N PHE A 10 -19.63 13.87 -47.14
CA PHE A 10 -18.59 13.59 -46.16
C PHE A 10 -18.82 12.17 -45.67
N THR A 11 -18.05 11.23 -46.20
CA THR A 11 -17.77 9.96 -45.55
C THR A 11 -16.99 10.28 -44.28
N GLY A 12 -17.69 10.48 -43.17
CA GLY A 12 -17.09 10.36 -41.85
C GLY A 12 -16.69 8.90 -41.68
N CYS A 13 -15.38 8.63 -41.65
CA CYS A 13 -14.88 7.44 -40.98
C CYS A 13 -15.34 7.56 -39.52
N LEU A 14 -16.39 6.80 -39.19
CA LEU A 14 -16.66 6.41 -37.82
C LEU A 14 -15.47 5.54 -37.44
N GLY A 15 -14.48 6.14 -36.79
CA GLY A 15 -13.55 5.37 -35.98
C GLY A 15 -14.42 4.69 -34.94
N GLU A 16 -14.48 3.37 -34.98
CA GLU A 16 -14.88 2.59 -33.82
C GLU A 16 -13.99 3.10 -32.68
N GLU A 17 -14.58 3.73 -31.67
CA GLU A 17 -13.93 3.82 -30.37
C GLU A 17 -13.58 2.37 -30.04
N GLU A 18 -12.29 2.04 -30.00
CA GLU A 18 -11.84 0.76 -29.46
C GLU A 18 -12.50 0.66 -28.08
N GLU A 19 -13.50 -0.23 -27.96
CA GLU A 19 -14.04 -0.61 -26.68
C GLU A 19 -12.85 -1.11 -25.86
N LYS A 20 -12.40 -0.30 -24.90
CA LYS A 20 -11.44 -0.76 -23.90
C LYS A 20 -12.02 -2.06 -23.35
N PRO A 21 -11.27 -3.18 -23.37
CA PRO A 21 -11.75 -4.40 -22.75
C PRO A 21 -12.18 -4.06 -21.31
N PRO A 22 -13.31 -4.61 -20.83
CA PRO A 22 -13.72 -4.37 -19.45
C PRO A 22 -12.57 -4.74 -18.53
N SER A 23 -12.28 -3.87 -17.56
CA SER A 23 -11.27 -4.19 -16.55
C SER A 23 -11.66 -5.51 -15.88
N ARG A 24 -10.72 -6.47 -15.80
CA ARG A 24 -10.94 -7.76 -15.13
C ARG A 24 -11.42 -7.58 -13.69
N PHE A 25 -10.95 -6.52 -13.06
CA PHE A 25 -11.37 -6.08 -11.75
C PHE A 25 -12.34 -4.90 -11.85
N SER A 26 -13.44 -4.99 -11.13
CA SER A 26 -14.36 -3.87 -10.88
C SER A 26 -14.44 -3.67 -9.38
N TRP A 27 -14.25 -2.43 -8.94
CA TRP A 27 -14.40 -2.09 -7.52
C TRP A 27 -15.79 -2.49 -7.02
N PRO A 28 -15.88 -3.25 -5.92
CA PRO A 28 -17.15 -3.67 -5.35
C PRO A 28 -17.94 -2.47 -4.78
N GLU A 29 -19.24 -2.66 -4.60
CA GLU A 29 -20.04 -1.72 -3.81
C GLU A 29 -19.62 -1.81 -2.33
N ASN A 30 -19.61 -0.66 -1.65
CA ASN A 30 -19.15 -0.56 -0.28
C ASN A 30 -20.25 -0.99 0.72
N GLU A 31 -20.51 -2.30 0.81
CA GLU A 31 -21.51 -2.89 1.72
C GLU A 31 -20.86 -3.87 2.73
N SER A 32 -21.21 -3.72 4.01
CA SER A 32 -20.70 -4.55 5.11
C SER A 32 -21.56 -5.81 5.31
N THR A 33 -20.90 -6.96 5.37
CA THR A 33 -21.52 -8.29 5.56
C THR A 33 -21.41 -8.81 7.00
N GLY A 34 -20.71 -8.07 7.88
CA GLY A 34 -20.32 -8.53 9.21
C GLY A 34 -19.16 -9.52 9.18
N CYS A 35 -18.43 -9.65 10.28
CA CYS A 35 -17.28 -10.56 10.36
C CYS A 35 -17.69 -11.94 10.88
N GLU A 36 -17.49 -12.96 10.07
CA GLU A 36 -17.55 -14.36 10.50
C GLU A 36 -16.16 -14.96 10.31
N VAL A 37 -15.61 -15.67 11.30
CA VAL A 37 -14.32 -16.35 11.15
C VAL A 37 -14.52 -17.84 11.29
N THR A 38 -13.94 -18.59 10.34
CA THR A 38 -13.78 -20.04 10.44
C THR A 38 -12.28 -20.35 10.57
N SER A 39 -11.81 -20.59 11.79
CA SER A 39 -10.39 -20.78 12.08
C SER A 39 -10.15 -21.62 13.33
N GLU A 40 -9.00 -22.30 13.40
CA GLU A 40 -8.45 -22.86 14.65
C GLU A 40 -7.59 -21.84 15.43
N VAL A 41 -7.17 -20.75 14.79
CA VAL A 41 -6.27 -19.71 15.32
C VAL A 41 -7.05 -18.60 16.02
N PHE A 42 -8.16 -18.15 15.43
CA PHE A 42 -9.03 -17.14 16.01
C PHE A 42 -10.35 -17.74 16.48
N VAL A 43 -10.77 -17.33 17.67
CA VAL A 43 -12.01 -17.80 18.29
C VAL A 43 -13.15 -16.82 18.01
N GLU A 44 -12.84 -15.52 17.92
CA GLU A 44 -13.84 -14.48 17.71
C GLU A 44 -13.35 -13.42 16.72
N CYS A 45 -14.30 -12.84 15.98
CA CYS A 45 -14.13 -11.61 15.24
C CYS A 45 -15.19 -10.63 15.70
N THR A 46 -14.77 -9.56 16.35
CA THR A 46 -15.67 -8.62 17.02
C THR A 46 -15.44 -7.21 16.52
N GLU A 47 -16.51 -6.43 16.34
CA GLU A 47 -16.37 -5.02 15.98
C GLU A 47 -15.61 -4.31 17.11
N TYR A 48 -14.46 -3.72 16.76
CA TYR A 48 -13.59 -3.01 17.69
C TYR A 48 -13.99 -1.52 17.77
N VAL A 49 -14.12 -0.88 16.62
CA VAL A 49 -14.58 0.51 16.47
C VAL A 49 -15.06 0.73 15.04
N ALA A 50 -16.04 1.62 14.85
CA ALA A 50 -16.63 1.91 13.55
C ALA A 50 -16.80 3.41 13.28
N GLY A 51 -17.39 3.73 12.13
CA GLY A 51 -17.69 5.10 11.70
C GLY A 51 -16.48 5.80 11.07
N PHE A 52 -15.69 5.04 10.32
CA PHE A 52 -14.69 5.52 9.37
C PHE A 52 -15.25 5.44 7.95
N THR A 53 -14.55 6.00 6.97
CA THR A 53 -14.81 5.76 5.55
C THR A 53 -14.02 4.55 5.10
N THR A 54 -12.68 4.63 5.20
CA THR A 54 -11.77 3.53 4.88
C THR A 54 -10.50 3.70 5.73
N PRO A 55 -10.43 3.08 6.93
CA PRO A 55 -9.22 3.12 7.75
C PRO A 55 -8.11 2.35 7.04
N VAL A 56 -6.90 2.92 6.97
CA VAL A 56 -5.76 2.31 6.26
C VAL A 56 -4.53 2.11 7.13
N LYS A 57 -4.45 2.73 8.32
CA LYS A 57 -3.34 2.50 9.26
C LYS A 57 -3.81 2.73 10.69
N VAL A 58 -3.27 1.93 11.60
CA VAL A 58 -3.34 2.12 13.04
C VAL A 58 -1.92 2.37 13.57
N LEU A 59 -1.79 3.31 14.51
CA LEU A 59 -0.53 3.64 15.16
C LEU A 59 -0.76 3.73 16.67
N HIS A 60 0.08 3.09 17.48
CA HIS A 60 0.06 3.33 18.92
C HIS A 60 0.67 4.71 19.22
N HIS A 61 -0.03 5.53 20.02
CA HIS A 61 0.52 6.80 20.43
C HIS A 61 1.75 6.55 21.34
N PRO A 62 2.91 7.19 21.11
CA PRO A 62 4.16 6.89 21.82
C PRO A 62 4.20 7.33 23.30
N VAL A 63 3.10 7.86 23.84
CA VAL A 63 3.05 8.49 25.18
C VAL A 63 1.71 8.29 25.86
N LEU A 64 0.62 8.46 25.11
CA LEU A 64 -0.74 8.28 25.59
C LEU A 64 -1.19 6.84 25.36
N ASP A 65 -2.09 6.37 26.22
CA ASP A 65 -2.75 5.07 26.10
C ASP A 65 -3.94 5.18 25.12
N GLU A 66 -3.60 5.45 23.85
CA GLU A 66 -4.55 5.53 22.74
C GLU A 66 -3.87 5.07 21.44
N ILE A 67 -4.68 4.60 20.49
CA ILE A 67 -4.25 4.40 19.11
C ILE A 67 -4.76 5.54 18.24
N TRP A 68 -4.03 5.85 17.17
CA TRP A 68 -4.43 6.76 16.11
C TRP A 68 -4.80 5.96 14.87
N ILE A 69 -5.92 6.31 14.27
CA ILE A 69 -6.51 5.65 13.11
C ILE A 69 -6.50 6.64 11.96
N VAL A 70 -5.84 6.26 10.89
CA VAL A 70 -5.66 7.03 9.66
C VAL A 70 -6.68 6.55 8.65
N ASP A 71 -7.50 7.47 8.15
CA ASP A 71 -8.56 7.19 7.19
C ASP A 71 -8.18 7.75 5.82
N LEU A 72 -8.34 6.94 4.77
CA LEU A 72 -8.05 7.29 3.37
C LEU A 72 -8.72 8.61 2.97
N SER A 73 -9.88 8.94 3.55
CA SER A 73 -10.61 10.19 3.32
C SER A 73 -9.93 11.47 3.83
N GLY A 74 -8.79 11.34 4.52
CA GLY A 74 -8.03 12.47 5.07
C GLY A 74 -8.37 12.81 6.52
N HIS A 75 -9.13 11.96 7.21
CA HIS A 75 -9.40 12.11 8.63
C HIS A 75 -8.39 11.30 9.46
N ILE A 76 -7.98 11.86 10.60
CA ILE A 76 -7.19 11.15 11.61
C ILE A 76 -7.98 11.21 12.92
N SER A 77 -8.19 10.07 13.56
CA SER A 77 -8.91 9.98 14.84
C SER A 77 -8.09 9.24 15.89
N SER A 78 -8.16 9.65 17.15
CA SER A 78 -7.67 8.83 18.26
C SER A 78 -8.79 7.98 18.87
N TRP A 79 -8.40 6.84 19.44
CA TRP A 79 -9.27 5.91 20.13
C TRP A 79 -8.56 5.36 21.38
N ASN A 80 -9.20 5.52 22.55
CA ASN A 80 -8.67 5.07 23.85
C ASN A 80 -9.46 3.90 24.46
N GLY A 81 -10.24 3.18 23.64
CA GLY A 81 -11.11 2.09 24.09
C GLY A 81 -12.49 2.54 24.59
N GLN A 82 -12.74 3.85 24.72
CA GLN A 82 -14.03 4.40 25.18
C GLN A 82 -14.55 5.51 24.28
N GLU A 83 -13.67 6.45 23.92
CA GLU A 83 -14.03 7.65 23.17
C GLU A 83 -13.17 7.78 21.91
N LYS A 84 -13.83 8.15 20.81
CA LYS A 84 -13.20 8.55 19.56
C LYS A 84 -13.08 10.08 19.50
N ARG A 85 -11.91 10.60 19.16
CA ARG A 85 -11.66 12.05 19.03
C ARG A 85 -11.02 12.37 17.69
N GLU A 86 -11.51 13.41 17.02
CA GLU A 86 -10.86 13.90 15.79
C GLU A 86 -9.51 14.57 16.13
N ILE A 87 -8.45 14.12 15.47
CA ILE A 87 -7.10 14.67 15.54
C ILE A 87 -6.88 15.62 14.37
N ALA A 88 -7.30 15.23 13.17
CA ALA A 88 -7.14 16.03 11.96
C ALA A 88 -8.30 15.80 10.99
N ASN A 89 -8.64 16.86 10.26
CA ASN A 89 -9.42 16.79 9.04
C ASN A 89 -8.61 17.47 7.93
N LEU A 90 -8.02 16.65 7.06
CA LEU A 90 -7.16 17.05 5.95
C LEU A 90 -7.86 16.84 4.59
N SER A 91 -9.16 16.52 4.59
CA SER A 91 -9.92 16.15 3.39
C SER A 91 -9.90 17.21 2.28
N GLU A 92 -9.72 18.50 2.61
CA GLU A 92 -9.59 19.56 1.60
C GLU A 92 -8.23 19.55 0.88
N SER A 93 -7.20 18.97 1.50
CA SER A 93 -5.83 18.89 0.96
C SER A 93 -5.55 17.57 0.25
N ILE A 94 -6.47 16.60 0.35
CA ILE A 94 -6.26 15.21 -0.05
C ILE A 94 -7.24 14.83 -1.15
N SER A 95 -6.73 14.22 -2.23
CA SER A 95 -7.57 13.69 -3.30
C SER A 95 -8.06 12.29 -2.97
N THR A 96 -9.35 12.08 -3.16
CA THR A 96 -10.02 10.75 -3.19
C THR A 96 -10.68 10.50 -4.55
N CYS A 97 -10.18 11.14 -5.61
CA CYS A 97 -10.74 11.02 -6.97
C CYS A 97 -10.57 9.62 -7.59
N HIS A 98 -9.75 8.75 -6.99
CA HIS A 98 -9.56 7.35 -7.33
C HIS A 98 -9.48 6.53 -6.03
N ASN A 99 -9.86 5.25 -6.08
CA ASN A 99 -9.96 4.41 -4.88
C ASN A 99 -8.62 4.11 -4.20
N GLU A 100 -7.50 4.30 -4.91
CA GLU A 100 -6.14 4.20 -4.37
C GLU A 100 -5.53 5.56 -3.99
N GLN A 101 -6.30 6.64 -4.06
CA GLN A 101 -5.86 7.97 -3.66
C GLN A 101 -6.47 8.34 -2.31
N GLY A 102 -5.67 9.00 -1.48
CA GLY A 102 -6.12 9.48 -0.20
C GLY A 102 -4.97 9.82 0.73
N LEU A 103 -5.24 9.74 2.03
CA LEU A 103 -4.24 9.71 3.07
C LEU A 103 -3.71 8.27 3.17
N LEU A 104 -2.46 8.04 2.75
CA LEU A 104 -1.93 6.70 2.48
C LEU A 104 -1.01 6.18 3.60
N GLY A 105 -0.30 7.08 4.27
CA GLY A 105 0.66 6.74 5.32
C GLY A 105 0.78 7.83 6.38
N MET A 106 1.16 7.41 7.57
CA MET A 106 1.49 8.28 8.68
C MET A 106 2.49 7.58 9.58
N GLU A 107 3.40 8.34 10.20
CA GLU A 107 4.33 7.82 11.20
C GLU A 107 4.62 8.89 12.26
N PHE A 108 4.80 8.48 13.52
CA PHE A 108 5.32 9.36 14.56
C PHE A 108 6.84 9.53 14.37
N THR A 109 7.35 10.76 14.46
CA THR A 109 8.80 10.94 14.46
C THR A 109 9.43 10.37 15.73
N ASP A 110 10.69 9.95 15.71
CA ASP A 110 11.34 9.36 16.90
C ASP A 110 11.40 10.34 18.08
N ASP A 111 11.47 11.64 17.78
CA ASP A 111 11.47 12.71 18.77
C ASP A 111 10.08 13.28 19.07
N PHE A 112 9.01 12.64 18.58
CA PHE A 112 7.62 13.06 18.78
C PHE A 112 7.27 13.40 20.24
N PRO A 113 7.71 12.64 21.28
CA PRO A 113 7.41 13.03 22.66
C PRO A 113 7.92 14.43 23.06
N ALA A 114 8.95 14.94 22.37
CA ALA A 114 9.51 16.27 22.58
C ALA A 114 8.98 17.31 21.57
N THR A 115 8.72 16.90 20.33
CA THR A 115 8.44 17.82 19.22
C THR A 115 6.97 17.85 18.80
N GLY A 116 6.24 16.76 19.03
CA GLY A 116 4.90 16.53 18.50
C GLY A 116 4.85 16.33 16.99
N MET A 117 5.99 16.06 16.33
CA MET A 117 6.06 15.97 14.87
C MET A 117 5.66 14.60 14.33
N VAL A 118 4.86 14.60 13.27
CA VAL A 118 4.45 13.39 12.53
C VAL A 118 4.80 13.55 11.06
N LEU A 119 5.05 12.43 10.38
CA LEU A 119 5.14 12.34 8.93
C LEU A 119 3.81 11.87 8.36
N ILE A 120 3.45 12.38 7.19
CA ILE A 120 2.18 12.14 6.51
C ILE A 120 2.45 11.96 5.01
N SER A 121 1.98 10.86 4.44
CA SER A 121 2.06 10.55 3.01
C SER A 121 0.66 10.51 2.42
N TYR A 122 0.40 11.34 1.40
CA TYR A 122 -0.93 11.49 0.82
C TYR A 122 -0.88 11.88 -0.65
N ILE A 123 -1.99 11.71 -1.35
CA ILE A 123 -2.17 12.25 -2.70
C ILE A 123 -2.82 13.61 -2.62
N GLU A 124 -2.18 14.63 -3.19
CA GLU A 124 -2.67 16.00 -3.10
C GLU A 124 -4.02 16.20 -3.77
N THR A 125 -4.79 17.15 -3.25
CA THR A 125 -6.05 17.56 -3.87
C THR A 125 -5.84 18.06 -5.30
N GLY A 126 -6.78 17.73 -6.18
CA GLY A 126 -6.73 18.13 -7.58
C GLY A 126 -8.03 17.84 -8.32
N PRO A 127 -8.14 18.24 -9.59
CA PRO A 127 -9.36 18.02 -10.36
C PRO A 127 -9.61 16.53 -10.64
N CYS A 128 -10.81 16.04 -10.31
CA CYS A 128 -11.24 14.67 -10.60
C CYS A 128 -11.57 14.45 -12.10
N ARG A 129 -10.56 14.48 -12.99
CA ARG A 129 -10.69 14.47 -14.45
C ARG A 129 -10.16 13.25 -15.26
N THR A 130 -9.97 12.02 -14.81
CA THR A 130 -9.33 10.90 -15.58
C THR A 130 -7.92 11.14 -16.19
N ASP A 131 -7.67 12.22 -16.92
CA ASP A 131 -6.40 12.65 -17.53
C ASP A 131 -5.42 13.33 -16.56
N TYR A 132 -5.85 13.58 -15.33
CA TYR A 132 -5.06 14.27 -14.30
C TYR A 132 -4.66 13.30 -13.19
N ALA A 133 -3.37 13.20 -12.88
CA ALA A 133 -2.84 12.55 -11.71
C ALA A 133 -2.25 13.62 -10.78
N ALA A 134 -2.51 13.50 -9.47
CA ALA A 134 -2.00 14.46 -8.49
C ALA A 134 -0.72 13.92 -7.85
N ASN A 135 0.05 14.81 -7.22
CA ASN A 135 1.32 14.43 -6.62
C ASN A 135 1.10 13.47 -5.44
N LEU A 136 2.01 12.51 -5.31
CA LEU A 136 2.25 11.83 -4.04
C LEU A 136 3.18 12.73 -3.21
N THR A 137 2.71 13.13 -2.03
CA THR A 137 3.38 14.11 -1.19
C THR A 137 3.72 13.51 0.16
N LEU A 138 4.98 13.66 0.55
CA LEU A 138 5.45 13.47 1.92
C LEU A 138 5.50 14.84 2.59
N ALA A 139 4.77 14.96 3.69
CA ALA A 139 4.74 16.16 4.52
C ALA A 139 5.02 15.81 5.98
N GLU A 140 5.35 16.82 6.76
CA GLU A 140 5.32 16.77 8.21
C GLU A 140 4.23 17.69 8.78
N ALA A 141 3.80 17.40 10.00
CA ALA A 141 2.93 18.27 10.77
C ALA A 141 3.29 18.24 12.25
N THR A 142 2.96 19.31 12.97
CA THR A 142 3.10 19.35 14.44
C THR A 142 1.74 19.19 15.11
N VAL A 143 1.66 18.27 16.06
CA VAL A 143 0.47 18.08 16.90
C VAL A 143 0.45 19.14 18.00
N ILE A 144 -0.52 20.04 17.91
CA ILE A 144 -0.71 21.14 18.88
C ILE A 144 -2.02 20.91 19.62
N ASN A 145 -1.93 20.78 20.96
CA ASN A 145 -3.08 20.48 21.83
C ASN A 145 -3.88 19.24 21.38
N GLY A 146 -3.17 18.22 20.89
CA GLY A 146 -3.76 16.96 20.43
C GLY A 146 -4.46 17.06 19.07
N THR A 147 -4.22 18.10 18.28
CA THR A 147 -4.81 18.26 16.94
C THR A 147 -3.76 18.66 15.91
N ILE A 148 -4.00 18.32 14.65
CA ILE A 148 -3.24 18.76 13.48
C ILE A 148 -4.18 19.64 12.64
N ARG A 149 -3.68 20.79 12.19
CA ARG A 149 -4.41 21.67 11.29
C ARG A 149 -3.87 21.54 9.88
N ALA A 150 -4.73 21.55 8.88
CA ALA A 150 -4.33 21.41 7.48
C ALA A 150 -3.34 22.50 7.05
N GLU A 151 -3.49 23.72 7.57
CA GLU A 151 -2.55 24.82 7.27
C GLU A 151 -1.14 24.65 7.87
N ASP A 152 -0.96 23.69 8.78
CA ASP A 152 0.33 23.40 9.42
C ASP A 152 1.09 22.27 8.69
N LEU A 153 0.55 21.71 7.61
CA LEU A 153 1.27 20.77 6.75
C LEU A 153 2.47 21.46 6.11
N ASN A 154 3.67 20.93 6.35
CA ASN A 154 4.89 21.35 5.68
C ASN A 154 5.33 20.26 4.71
N VAL A 155 5.28 20.56 3.41
CA VAL A 155 5.67 19.62 2.35
C VAL A 155 7.18 19.43 2.37
N LEU A 156 7.60 18.18 2.47
CA LEU A 156 9.01 17.77 2.49
C LEU A 156 9.47 17.29 1.11
N PHE A 157 8.61 16.58 0.40
CA PHE A 157 8.91 16.00 -0.91
C PHE A 157 7.64 15.74 -1.71
N GLU A 158 7.71 15.90 -3.03
CA GLU A 158 6.59 15.66 -3.95
C GLU A 158 7.05 14.83 -5.15
N ILE A 159 6.20 13.90 -5.57
CA ILE A 159 6.41 13.05 -6.75
C ILE A 159 5.20 13.24 -7.68
N GLU A 160 5.45 13.78 -8.87
CA GLU A 160 4.43 13.92 -9.92
C GLU A 160 4.04 12.54 -10.44
N GLN A 161 2.83 12.07 -10.09
CA GLN A 161 2.34 10.76 -10.51
C GLN A 161 1.98 10.76 -12.00
N PRO A 162 2.36 9.73 -12.78
CA PRO A 162 1.99 9.64 -14.19
C PRO A 162 0.54 9.16 -14.38
N PHE A 163 0.03 8.33 -13.47
CA PHE A 163 -1.35 7.85 -13.45
C PHE A 163 -1.97 7.96 -12.04
N ARG A 164 -3.25 7.61 -11.89
CA ARG A 164 -4.00 7.83 -10.62
C ARG A 164 -3.87 6.68 -9.61
N ASN A 165 -3.29 5.57 -10.04
CA ASN A 165 -3.19 4.32 -9.32
C ASN A 165 -1.71 3.95 -9.12
N HIS A 166 -1.48 2.95 -8.28
CA HIS A 166 -0.16 2.49 -7.80
C HIS A 166 0.63 3.62 -7.15
N ASN A 167 -0.02 4.28 -6.19
CA ASN A 167 0.57 5.39 -5.46
C ASN A 167 1.53 4.92 -4.34
N GLY A 168 1.42 3.67 -3.87
CA GLY A 168 2.12 3.22 -2.67
C GLY A 168 1.69 4.03 -1.43
N GLY A 169 2.65 4.64 -0.76
CA GLY A 169 2.44 5.68 0.24
C GLY A 169 2.60 5.26 1.70
N SER A 170 2.87 3.98 2.00
CA SER A 170 3.18 3.53 3.37
C SER A 170 4.52 4.10 3.84
N ILE A 171 4.58 4.49 5.11
CA ILE A 171 5.80 4.97 5.79
C ILE A 171 6.07 4.01 6.95
N GLN A 172 7.33 3.62 7.14
CA GLN A 172 7.77 2.81 8.28
C GLN A 172 8.96 3.48 8.97
N GLY A 173 8.85 3.71 10.29
CA GLY A 173 9.97 4.16 11.11
C GLY A 173 11.01 3.06 11.36
N LEU A 174 12.30 3.39 11.23
CA LEU A 174 13.43 2.49 11.50
C LEU A 174 14.20 2.88 12.77
N GLY A 175 13.85 4.01 13.37
CA GLY A 175 14.64 4.65 14.42
C GLY A 175 15.77 5.53 13.86
N ALA A 176 16.43 6.28 14.74
CA ALA A 176 17.46 7.27 14.39
C ALA A 176 17.02 8.36 13.37
N ASN A 177 15.72 8.66 13.33
CA ASN A 177 15.04 9.51 12.35
C ASN A 177 15.17 8.99 10.91
N GLU A 178 15.34 7.69 10.71
CA GLU A 178 15.35 7.05 9.40
C GLU A 178 14.02 6.35 9.14
N TYR A 179 13.57 6.41 7.89
CA TYR A 179 12.25 5.93 7.48
C TYR A 179 12.33 5.27 6.11
N LEU A 180 11.45 4.29 5.89
CA LEU A 180 11.14 3.75 4.58
C LEU A 180 9.85 4.37 4.05
N TRP A 181 9.78 4.63 2.75
CA TRP A 181 8.57 5.08 2.05
C TRP A 181 8.36 4.30 0.76
N GLY A 182 7.20 3.64 0.65
CA GLY A 182 6.85 2.84 -0.52
C GLY A 182 6.25 3.69 -1.62
N ILE A 183 6.67 3.49 -2.85
CA ILE A 183 6.23 4.23 -4.04
C ILE A 183 5.94 3.21 -5.14
N GLY A 184 4.71 3.16 -5.64
CA GLY A 184 4.37 2.26 -6.74
C GLY A 184 5.00 2.69 -8.08
N ASP A 185 4.84 1.86 -9.10
CA ASP A 185 5.38 2.07 -10.45
C ASP A 185 4.77 3.28 -11.19
N GLY A 186 3.82 3.97 -10.56
CA GLY A 186 3.14 5.15 -11.09
C GLY A 186 1.87 4.81 -11.88
N GLY A 187 1.52 3.53 -12.01
CA GLY A 187 0.21 3.09 -12.46
C GLY A 187 0.10 2.71 -13.94
N SER A 188 -1.14 2.61 -14.41
CA SER A 188 -1.51 1.97 -15.68
C SER A 188 -1.16 0.47 -15.72
N SER A 189 -1.39 -0.16 -16.86
CA SER A 189 -1.21 -1.60 -17.05
C SER A 189 0.08 -1.90 -17.79
N LYS A 190 0.80 -2.96 -17.38
CA LYS A 190 2.02 -3.49 -18.01
C LYS A 190 3.24 -2.55 -17.92
N ASP A 191 3.27 -1.69 -16.90
CA ASP A 191 4.35 -0.73 -16.66
C ASP A 191 4.79 0.03 -17.93
N PRO A 192 3.91 0.87 -18.52
CA PRO A 192 4.16 1.46 -19.84
C PRO A 192 5.30 2.48 -19.87
N LEU A 193 5.81 2.88 -18.69
CA LEU A 193 6.94 3.78 -18.52
C LEU A 193 8.23 3.05 -18.11
N GLU A 194 8.18 1.71 -18.03
CA GLU A 194 9.30 0.85 -17.65
C GLU A 194 9.90 1.25 -16.28
N ASN A 195 9.05 1.69 -15.36
CA ASN A 195 9.43 2.24 -14.08
C ASN A 195 9.95 1.17 -13.11
N GLY A 196 9.41 -0.04 -13.13
CA GLY A 196 9.77 -1.09 -12.18
C GLY A 196 11.28 -1.41 -12.20
N GLN A 197 11.91 -1.39 -13.37
CA GLN A 197 13.35 -1.64 -13.52
C GLN A 197 14.21 -0.37 -13.62
N ASN A 198 13.60 0.82 -13.56
CA ASN A 198 14.30 2.09 -13.78
C ASN A 198 14.77 2.72 -12.47
N GLN A 199 16.01 2.43 -12.09
CA GLN A 199 16.64 3.02 -10.90
C GLN A 199 16.99 4.52 -11.02
N SER A 200 16.75 5.15 -12.18
CA SER A 200 16.98 6.60 -12.35
C SER A 200 15.81 7.46 -11.84
N ASN A 201 14.72 6.83 -11.39
CA ASN A 201 13.57 7.50 -10.79
C ASN A 201 13.13 6.77 -9.49
N LEU A 202 12.09 7.27 -8.82
CA LEU A 202 11.61 6.73 -7.54
C LEU A 202 10.43 5.76 -7.68
N PHE A 203 9.94 5.50 -8.88
CA PHE A 203 8.77 4.66 -9.08
C PHE A 203 9.13 3.18 -8.92
N GLY A 204 8.18 2.39 -8.45
CA GLY A 204 8.33 0.95 -8.25
C GLY A 204 9.39 0.62 -7.20
N SER A 205 9.47 1.43 -6.15
CA SER A 205 10.57 1.41 -5.19
C SER A 205 10.11 1.51 -3.74
N ILE A 206 10.97 1.05 -2.83
CA ILE A 206 10.94 1.48 -1.44
C ILE A 206 12.18 2.35 -1.25
N VAL A 207 11.95 3.60 -0.85
CA VAL A 207 13.02 4.57 -0.61
C VAL A 207 13.36 4.64 0.87
N MET A 208 14.62 4.95 1.18
CA MET A 208 15.09 5.22 2.54
C MET A 208 15.57 6.66 2.64
N PHE A 209 15.12 7.35 3.67
CA PHE A 209 15.51 8.73 3.94
C PHE A 209 15.68 8.98 5.43
N LYS A 210 16.44 10.03 5.73
CA LYS A 210 16.52 10.61 7.06
C LYS A 210 15.70 11.88 7.13
N HIS A 211 14.90 12.03 8.18
CA HIS A 211 14.23 13.28 8.50
C HIS A 211 15.11 14.15 9.40
N ALA A 212 15.42 15.36 8.95
CA ALA A 212 16.20 16.32 9.71
C ALA A 212 15.88 17.75 9.29
N ASN A 213 15.80 18.66 10.26
CA ASN A 213 15.65 20.10 10.02
C ASN A 213 14.49 20.46 9.07
N HIS A 214 13.33 19.82 9.22
CA HIS A 214 12.17 20.06 8.35
C HIS A 214 12.44 19.75 6.86
N SER A 215 13.26 18.72 6.61
CA SER A 215 13.62 18.22 5.28
C SER A 215 13.92 16.72 5.32
N ILE A 216 13.99 16.09 4.14
CA ILE A 216 14.49 14.72 3.99
C ILE A 216 15.85 14.71 3.31
N GLU A 217 16.71 13.79 3.72
CA GLU A 217 18.05 13.58 3.18
C GLU A 217 18.23 12.11 2.76
N PRO A 218 18.84 11.83 1.59
CA PRO A 218 19.21 10.46 1.23
C PRO A 218 20.29 9.95 2.17
N VAL A 219 20.22 8.67 2.53
CA VAL A 219 21.21 8.00 3.40
C VAL A 219 21.98 6.89 2.69
N LEU A 220 21.74 6.73 1.39
CA LEU A 220 22.29 5.66 0.56
C LEU A 220 23.15 6.23 -0.56
N TYR A 221 23.97 5.35 -1.13
CA TYR A 221 24.76 5.62 -2.32
C TYR A 221 24.50 4.55 -3.37
N ASP A 222 24.34 4.96 -4.63
CA ASP A 222 24.21 4.06 -5.78
C ASP A 222 25.56 3.40 -6.12
N GLU A 223 25.56 2.51 -7.14
CA GLU A 223 26.78 1.81 -7.59
C GLU A 223 27.88 2.75 -8.11
N ASP A 224 27.49 3.93 -8.59
CA ASP A 224 28.40 4.98 -9.08
C ASP A 224 28.89 5.91 -7.94
N GLY A 225 28.38 5.73 -6.72
CA GLY A 225 28.71 6.50 -5.53
C GLY A 225 27.96 7.84 -5.40
N ASN A 226 26.87 8.04 -6.13
CA ASN A 226 25.99 9.20 -5.96
C ASN A 226 24.96 8.94 -4.86
N GLU A 227 24.55 9.99 -4.15
CA GLU A 227 23.48 9.90 -3.16
C GLU A 227 22.16 9.48 -3.83
N THR A 228 21.45 8.54 -3.21
CA THR A 228 20.16 8.04 -3.70
C THR A 228 19.19 7.82 -2.56
N PHE A 229 17.90 7.95 -2.87
CA PHE A 229 16.80 7.56 -1.99
C PHE A 229 16.40 6.10 -2.21
N VAL A 230 16.62 5.55 -3.40
CA VAL A 230 16.15 4.21 -3.77
C VAL A 230 16.95 3.15 -3.02
N LEU A 231 16.27 2.37 -2.18
CA LEU A 231 16.87 1.22 -1.49
C LEU A 231 16.51 -0.08 -2.20
N HIS A 232 15.23 -0.26 -2.49
CA HIS A 232 14.73 -1.40 -3.26
C HIS A 232 13.96 -0.91 -4.48
N HIS A 233 14.00 -1.68 -5.56
CA HIS A 233 13.24 -1.41 -6.79
C HIS A 233 12.67 -2.71 -7.35
N GLY A 234 12.00 -2.65 -8.50
CA GLY A 234 11.37 -3.81 -9.10
C GLY A 234 10.05 -4.17 -8.41
N LEU A 235 9.35 -3.18 -7.84
CA LEU A 235 8.05 -3.37 -7.22
C LEU A 235 6.96 -2.75 -8.09
N ARG A 236 5.73 -3.27 -8.03
CA ARG A 236 4.59 -2.74 -8.78
C ARG A 236 3.80 -1.72 -7.96
N ASN A 237 3.32 -2.12 -6.80
CA ASN A 237 2.58 -1.28 -5.86
C ASN A 237 2.80 -1.75 -4.41
N PRO A 238 3.96 -1.42 -3.79
CA PRO A 238 4.29 -1.78 -2.42
C PRO A 238 3.55 -0.87 -1.42
N TRP A 239 2.22 -0.94 -1.44
CA TRP A 239 1.36 -0.05 -0.66
C TRP A 239 1.28 -0.40 0.82
N LYS A 240 1.71 -1.61 1.20
CA LYS A 240 1.92 -2.06 2.58
C LYS A 240 3.19 -2.91 2.69
N PHE A 241 3.98 -2.61 3.70
CA PHE A 241 5.18 -3.34 4.09
C PHE A 241 5.47 -3.06 5.57
N ASP A 242 6.27 -3.92 6.19
CA ASP A 242 6.68 -3.80 7.59
C ASP A 242 8.10 -4.35 7.80
N VAL A 243 8.75 -3.91 8.87
CA VAL A 243 10.11 -4.34 9.25
C VAL A 243 10.06 -5.02 10.62
N ASP A 244 10.44 -6.29 10.66
CA ASP A 244 10.44 -7.07 11.90
C ASP A 244 11.59 -6.64 12.84
N GLY A 245 11.49 -7.03 14.12
CA GLY A 245 12.50 -6.70 15.13
C GLY A 245 13.91 -7.26 14.88
N SER A 246 14.08 -8.15 13.89
CA SER A 246 15.39 -8.65 13.44
C SER A 246 15.97 -7.86 12.27
N GLY A 247 15.17 -6.98 11.65
CA GLY A 247 15.52 -6.20 10.47
C GLY A 247 15.04 -6.83 9.16
N GLY A 248 14.20 -7.86 9.19
CA GLY A 248 13.61 -8.43 8.00
C GLY A 248 12.52 -7.53 7.42
N LEU A 249 12.54 -7.32 6.10
CA LEU A 249 11.55 -6.51 5.39
C LEU A 249 10.53 -7.41 4.71
N TRP A 250 9.26 -7.17 5.02
CA TRP A 250 8.11 -7.88 4.47
C TRP A 250 7.29 -6.93 3.60
N ILE A 251 7.01 -7.30 2.35
CA ILE A 251 6.34 -6.42 1.38
C ILE A 251 5.19 -7.20 0.75
N ALA A 252 4.00 -6.63 0.77
CA ALA A 252 2.94 -7.09 -0.12
C ALA A 252 2.95 -6.25 -1.39
N ASP A 253 3.11 -6.93 -2.52
CA ASP A 253 3.16 -6.28 -3.83
C ASP A 253 2.00 -6.77 -4.70
N VAL A 254 1.21 -5.80 -5.19
CA VAL A 254 -0.02 -6.10 -5.92
C VAL A 254 0.29 -6.45 -7.37
N GLY A 255 -0.15 -7.63 -7.80
CA GLY A 255 0.04 -8.18 -9.13
C GLY A 255 -0.67 -7.42 -10.25
N GLN A 256 -0.32 -7.72 -11.50
CA GLN A 256 -0.96 -7.11 -12.67
C GLN A 256 -2.17 -7.90 -13.15
N TYR A 257 -2.03 -9.22 -13.29
CA TYR A 257 -3.01 -10.10 -13.92
C TYR A 257 -3.16 -11.45 -13.24
N CYS A 258 -2.08 -12.03 -12.74
CA CYS A 258 -2.03 -13.45 -12.48
C CYS A 258 -1.69 -13.78 -11.04
N PHE A 259 -0.72 -13.07 -10.46
CA PHE A 259 -0.16 -13.45 -9.18
C PHE A 259 -0.04 -12.25 -8.26
N GLU A 260 -0.56 -12.42 -7.06
CA GLU A 260 -0.28 -11.53 -5.94
C GLU A 260 0.92 -12.06 -5.14
N GLU A 261 1.69 -11.17 -4.53
CA GLU A 261 3.02 -11.54 -4.01
C GLU A 261 3.28 -11.04 -2.58
N ILE A 262 3.93 -11.89 -1.78
CA ILE A 262 4.66 -11.47 -0.59
C ILE A 262 6.15 -11.64 -0.82
N ASN A 263 6.87 -10.54 -0.71
CA ASN A 263 8.32 -10.47 -0.79
C ASN A 263 8.94 -10.38 0.61
N TYR A 264 10.09 -11.03 0.81
CA TYR A 264 10.83 -11.01 2.07
C TYR A 264 12.34 -10.98 1.84
N ILE A 265 13.04 -10.15 2.61
CA ILE A 265 14.50 -10.19 2.76
C ILE A 265 14.88 -10.10 4.24
N GLU A 266 15.93 -10.82 4.65
CA GLU A 266 16.35 -10.88 6.06
C GLU A 266 16.91 -9.57 6.62
N ASN A 267 17.30 -8.64 5.74
CA ASN A 267 17.88 -7.37 6.13
C ASN A 267 17.41 -6.27 5.18
N TYR A 268 16.56 -5.37 5.67
CA TYR A 268 16.02 -4.24 4.91
C TYR A 268 17.13 -3.37 4.30
N THR A 269 18.33 -3.29 4.88
CA THR A 269 19.42 -2.48 4.30
C THR A 269 20.08 -3.12 3.07
N HIS A 270 19.75 -4.37 2.74
CA HIS A 270 20.27 -5.03 1.55
C HIS A 270 19.44 -4.62 0.32
N ALA A 271 19.99 -3.72 -0.49
CA ALA A 271 19.34 -3.29 -1.73
C ALA A 271 18.99 -4.50 -2.62
N SER A 272 17.74 -4.53 -3.10
CA SER A 272 17.17 -5.65 -3.85
C SER A 272 16.36 -5.17 -5.04
N ASN A 273 16.34 -5.99 -6.09
CA ASN A 273 15.45 -5.87 -7.24
C ASN A 273 14.36 -6.94 -7.12
N PHE A 274 13.09 -6.57 -6.95
CA PHE A 274 11.97 -7.51 -6.83
C PHE A 274 11.35 -7.91 -8.18
N GLY A 275 11.95 -7.45 -9.28
CA GLY A 275 11.76 -8.02 -10.60
C GLY A 275 10.61 -7.45 -11.43
N TRP A 276 9.68 -6.67 -10.89
CA TRP A 276 8.65 -6.01 -11.70
C TRP A 276 9.29 -5.02 -12.71
N SER A 277 8.91 -4.97 -13.99
CA SER A 277 7.93 -5.81 -14.70
C SER A 277 8.58 -6.89 -15.59
N VAL A 278 9.72 -7.46 -15.16
CA VAL A 278 10.35 -8.66 -15.75
C VAL A 278 9.70 -9.93 -15.21
N THR A 279 9.28 -9.91 -13.94
CA THR A 279 8.56 -11.01 -13.26
C THR A 279 7.22 -10.55 -12.72
N GLU A 280 6.31 -11.51 -12.59
CA GLU A 280 5.06 -11.43 -11.82
C GLU A 280 4.92 -12.79 -11.13
N GLY A 281 4.91 -12.80 -9.81
CA GLY A 281 5.11 -13.96 -8.98
C GLY A 281 6.49 -14.57 -9.19
N LEU A 282 6.52 -15.89 -9.21
CA LEU A 282 7.66 -16.73 -9.57
C LEU A 282 7.81 -16.88 -11.10
N HIS A 283 7.01 -16.14 -11.89
CA HIS A 283 6.86 -16.33 -13.33
C HIS A 283 7.44 -15.16 -14.14
N GLN A 284 7.81 -15.42 -15.39
CA GLN A 284 8.22 -14.37 -16.33
C GLN A 284 7.03 -13.47 -16.67
N PHE A 285 7.10 -12.15 -16.45
CA PHE A 285 5.98 -11.31 -16.87
C PHE A 285 5.90 -11.24 -18.40
N GLN A 286 4.74 -11.63 -18.96
CA GLN A 286 4.44 -11.45 -20.37
C GLN A 286 3.21 -10.55 -20.52
N ALA A 287 3.44 -9.36 -21.05
CA ALA A 287 2.44 -8.34 -21.27
C ALA A 287 1.21 -8.78 -22.11
N THR A 288 1.25 -9.94 -22.79
CA THR A 288 0.14 -10.47 -23.58
C THR A 288 -0.57 -11.66 -22.94
N ASP A 289 -0.03 -12.24 -21.87
CA ASP A 289 -0.50 -13.51 -21.34
C ASP A 289 -1.46 -13.26 -20.18
N GLU A 290 -2.71 -13.01 -20.54
CA GLU A 290 -3.80 -12.87 -19.57
C GLU A 290 -4.27 -14.24 -19.04
N ASP A 291 -3.86 -15.36 -19.65
CA ASP A 291 -4.33 -16.71 -19.30
C ASP A 291 -3.56 -17.35 -18.13
N CYS A 292 -2.53 -16.67 -17.60
CA CYS A 292 -1.72 -17.12 -16.46
C CYS A 292 -1.01 -18.48 -16.63
N ASP A 293 -0.92 -18.99 -17.86
CA ASP A 293 -0.10 -20.14 -18.24
C ASP A 293 1.29 -19.67 -18.69
N VAL A 294 2.04 -19.14 -17.73
CA VAL A 294 3.31 -18.46 -17.95
C VAL A 294 4.44 -19.29 -17.32
N PRO A 295 5.61 -19.47 -17.97
CA PRO A 295 6.69 -20.25 -17.39
C PRO A 295 7.29 -19.58 -16.14
N LEU A 296 7.83 -20.41 -15.23
CA LEU A 296 8.63 -19.93 -14.11
C LEU A 296 9.82 -19.11 -14.62
N TYR A 297 10.20 -18.09 -13.85
CA TYR A 297 11.40 -17.32 -14.09
C TYR A 297 12.63 -18.15 -13.72
N GLU A 298 13.36 -18.62 -14.74
CA GLU A 298 14.57 -19.41 -14.59
C GLU A 298 15.76 -18.68 -15.23
N GLU A 299 16.45 -17.83 -14.46
CA GLU A 299 17.70 -17.19 -14.90
C GLU A 299 18.81 -17.37 -13.86
N GLU A 300 19.77 -18.27 -14.15
CA GLU A 300 20.83 -18.72 -13.23
C GLU A 300 21.77 -17.59 -12.73
N ASN A 301 21.75 -16.39 -13.31
CA ASN A 301 22.58 -15.25 -12.89
C ASN A 301 21.77 -13.97 -12.66
N SER A 302 20.47 -14.08 -12.41
CA SER A 302 19.63 -12.91 -12.16
C SER A 302 19.95 -12.26 -10.82
N SER A 303 19.88 -10.93 -10.79
CA SER A 303 19.86 -10.13 -9.55
C SER A 303 18.44 -9.95 -8.98
N ILE A 304 17.44 -10.60 -9.58
CA ILE A 304 16.05 -10.54 -9.13
C ILE A 304 15.86 -11.39 -7.87
N THR A 305 15.25 -10.77 -6.87
CA THR A 305 14.75 -11.39 -5.64
C THR A 305 13.31 -11.78 -5.88
N LEU A 306 13.04 -13.08 -5.99
CA LEU A 306 11.70 -13.60 -6.19
C LEU A 306 10.89 -13.59 -4.87
N PRO A 307 9.55 -13.52 -4.95
CA PRO A 307 8.70 -13.56 -3.77
C PRO A 307 8.81 -14.90 -3.04
N ILE A 308 8.51 -14.87 -1.75
CA ILE A 308 8.45 -16.08 -0.91
C ILE A 308 7.07 -16.75 -0.95
N ILE A 309 6.04 -16.00 -1.34
CA ILE A 309 4.67 -16.47 -1.54
C ILE A 309 4.13 -15.82 -2.81
N GLU A 310 3.48 -16.63 -3.63
CA GLU A 310 2.57 -16.17 -4.68
C GLU A 310 1.21 -16.86 -4.51
N TYR A 311 0.15 -16.20 -4.96
CA TYR A 311 -1.15 -16.85 -5.15
C TYR A 311 -1.91 -16.21 -6.31
N ASP A 312 -2.76 -17.01 -6.96
CA ASP A 312 -3.53 -16.56 -8.11
C ASP A 312 -4.88 -15.94 -7.73
N HIS A 313 -5.56 -15.36 -8.72
CA HIS A 313 -6.90 -14.77 -8.57
C HIS A 313 -8.04 -15.82 -8.55
N THR A 314 -7.73 -17.11 -8.27
CA THR A 314 -8.78 -18.11 -8.09
C THR A 314 -9.41 -18.01 -6.69
N GLY A 315 -10.56 -18.65 -6.48
CA GLY A 315 -11.22 -18.65 -5.17
C GLY A 315 -11.83 -17.32 -4.73
N GLY A 316 -11.84 -16.30 -5.60
CA GLY A 316 -12.34 -14.95 -5.29
C GLY A 316 -11.24 -13.96 -4.91
N ASN A 317 -9.98 -14.38 -4.93
CA ASN A 317 -8.82 -13.50 -4.72
C ASN A 317 -8.68 -12.46 -5.84
N CYS A 318 -8.13 -11.30 -5.53
CA CYS A 318 -7.94 -10.25 -6.53
C CYS A 318 -6.83 -9.25 -6.26
N SER A 319 -6.41 -9.09 -5.00
CA SER A 319 -5.43 -8.06 -4.63
C SER A 319 -4.92 -8.35 -3.23
N VAL A 320 -3.61 -8.54 -3.12
CA VAL A 320 -3.00 -8.67 -1.80
C VAL A 320 -3.11 -7.37 -1.03
N THR A 321 -3.65 -7.51 0.16
CA THR A 321 -3.57 -6.52 1.21
C THR A 321 -2.46 -6.94 2.14
N GLY A 322 -1.38 -6.16 2.10
CA GLY A 322 -0.26 -6.39 2.99
C GLY A 322 -0.58 -6.14 4.44
N GLY A 323 0.49 -6.27 5.20
CA GLY A 323 0.39 -6.87 6.50
C GLY A 323 1.06 -6.10 7.61
N GLU A 324 1.04 -6.72 8.77
CA GLU A 324 1.70 -6.28 9.99
C GLU A 324 2.50 -7.48 10.50
N PHE A 325 3.75 -7.25 10.91
CA PHE A 325 4.57 -8.27 11.54
C PHE A 325 4.20 -8.38 13.02
N VAL A 326 3.66 -9.53 13.42
CA VAL A 326 3.08 -9.74 14.74
C VAL A 326 4.15 -10.25 15.71
N GLU A 327 4.66 -9.38 16.58
CA GLU A 327 5.63 -9.74 17.64
C GLU A 327 5.10 -9.52 19.09
N TRP A 328 3.92 -8.91 19.22
CA TRP A 328 3.31 -8.58 20.51
C TRP A 328 2.42 -9.69 21.08
N ARG A 329 1.96 -10.64 20.24
CA ARG A 329 1.05 -11.71 20.65
C ARG A 329 1.79 -12.85 21.34
N ASN A 330 1.07 -13.60 22.16
CA ASN A 330 1.59 -14.77 22.88
C ASN A 330 0.88 -16.08 22.44
N ASP A 331 0.49 -16.14 21.17
CA ASP A 331 -0.17 -17.29 20.53
C ASP A 331 0.57 -17.69 19.24
N SER A 332 -0.10 -18.46 18.37
CA SER A 332 0.49 -18.98 17.14
C SER A 332 0.85 -17.92 16.10
N LEU A 333 0.39 -16.67 16.24
CA LEU A 333 0.74 -15.59 15.31
C LEU A 333 2.06 -14.91 15.69
N ASN A 334 2.62 -15.19 16.86
CA ASN A 334 3.84 -14.54 17.29
C ASN A 334 5.03 -14.87 16.37
N ASN A 335 5.77 -13.84 15.95
CA ASN A 335 6.84 -13.87 14.95
C ASN A 335 6.37 -14.30 13.55
N SER A 336 5.18 -13.84 13.15
CA SER A 336 4.67 -14.06 11.80
C SER A 336 4.22 -12.77 11.14
N TYR A 337 4.35 -12.71 9.83
CA TYR A 337 3.76 -11.66 9.02
C TYR A 337 2.33 -12.07 8.63
N VAL A 338 1.35 -11.24 8.97
CA VAL A 338 -0.06 -11.49 8.64
C VAL A 338 -0.47 -10.61 7.47
N PHE A 339 -1.07 -11.20 6.45
CA PHE A 339 -1.57 -10.52 5.25
C PHE A 339 -2.92 -11.08 4.84
N GLY A 340 -3.61 -10.43 3.92
CA GLY A 340 -4.91 -10.88 3.43
C GLY A 340 -5.15 -10.54 1.97
N ASP A 341 -6.31 -10.93 1.46
CA ASP A 341 -6.77 -10.54 0.13
C ASP A 341 -7.99 -9.63 0.25
N PHE A 342 -7.96 -8.53 -0.51
CA PHE A 342 -8.99 -7.51 -0.49
C PHE A 342 -10.37 -8.08 -0.86
N CYS A 343 -10.47 -8.96 -1.86
CA CYS A 343 -11.76 -9.42 -2.37
C CYS A 343 -12.34 -10.59 -1.61
N SER A 344 -11.51 -11.60 -1.32
CA SER A 344 -11.98 -12.81 -0.68
C SER A 344 -12.13 -12.64 0.84
N GLY A 345 -11.41 -11.69 1.44
CA GLY A 345 -11.36 -11.52 2.89
C GLY A 345 -10.63 -12.66 3.61
N LEU A 346 -9.91 -13.50 2.85
CA LEU A 346 -9.02 -14.50 3.40
C LEU A 346 -7.82 -13.83 4.06
N VAL A 347 -7.39 -14.38 5.19
CA VAL A 347 -6.24 -13.91 5.95
C VAL A 347 -5.29 -15.07 6.16
N TRP A 348 -4.01 -14.82 5.93
CA TRP A 348 -2.92 -15.78 6.07
C TRP A 348 -1.84 -15.23 6.99
N MET A 349 -1.10 -16.15 7.61
CA MET A 349 0.17 -15.85 8.24
C MET A 349 1.31 -16.53 7.48
N THR A 350 2.48 -15.92 7.55
CA THR A 350 3.71 -16.50 7.04
C THR A 350 4.90 -16.24 7.96
N GLN A 351 5.84 -17.18 7.99
CA GLN A 351 7.11 -17.04 8.71
C GLN A 351 8.22 -17.82 7.99
N PRO A 352 9.48 -17.36 8.01
CA PRO A 352 10.59 -18.13 7.50
C PRO A 352 10.85 -19.32 8.42
N THR A 353 11.12 -20.49 7.86
CA THR A 353 11.42 -21.72 8.59
C THR A 353 12.72 -22.35 8.08
N ALA A 354 13.26 -23.32 8.82
CA ALA A 354 14.46 -24.04 8.39
C ALA A 354 14.27 -24.81 7.06
N ASP A 355 13.02 -25.14 6.70
CA ASP A 355 12.68 -25.96 5.54
C ASP A 355 12.04 -25.14 4.39
N GLY A 356 11.98 -23.81 4.51
CA GLY A 356 11.34 -22.92 3.53
C GLY A 356 10.48 -21.86 4.20
N VAL A 357 9.28 -21.61 3.66
CA VAL A 357 8.37 -20.57 4.14
C VAL A 357 7.08 -21.25 4.59
N GLU A 358 6.63 -20.94 5.81
CA GLU A 358 5.30 -21.35 6.25
C GLU A 358 4.26 -20.42 5.63
N HIS A 359 3.16 -20.99 5.14
CA HIS A 359 2.04 -20.26 4.59
C HIS A 359 0.76 -20.94 5.08
N GLN A 360 0.07 -20.31 6.03
CA GLN A 360 -1.12 -20.86 6.67
C GLN A 360 -2.28 -19.88 6.58
N GLN A 361 -3.43 -20.35 6.09
CA GLN A 361 -4.69 -19.60 6.20
C GLN A 361 -5.14 -19.60 7.66
N VAL A 362 -5.35 -18.40 8.20
CA VAL A 362 -5.73 -18.18 9.60
C VAL A 362 -7.11 -17.58 9.77
N ALA A 363 -7.71 -16.99 8.72
CA ALA A 363 -9.12 -16.62 8.75
C ALA A 363 -9.73 -16.61 7.34
N ASP A 364 -11.05 -16.72 7.30
CA ASP A 364 -11.91 -16.38 6.18
C ASP A 364 -12.97 -15.46 6.78
N THR A 365 -12.92 -14.17 6.43
CA THR A 365 -13.71 -13.12 7.10
C THR A 365 -14.93 -12.67 6.30
N ASN A 366 -14.95 -12.92 4.98
CA ASN A 366 -15.88 -12.32 4.01
C ASN A 366 -15.91 -10.78 4.01
N LEU A 367 -14.86 -10.13 4.53
CA LEU A 367 -14.73 -8.67 4.57
C LEU A 367 -13.79 -8.17 3.47
N PHE A 368 -14.03 -6.95 2.99
CA PHE A 368 -13.08 -6.25 2.13
C PHE A 368 -11.92 -5.70 2.97
N VAL A 369 -10.88 -6.50 3.16
CA VAL A 369 -9.73 -6.17 4.03
C VAL A 369 -8.84 -5.12 3.36
N VAL A 370 -8.46 -4.08 4.09
CA VAL A 370 -7.58 -2.98 3.61
C VAL A 370 -6.39 -2.73 4.54
N GLY A 371 -6.16 -3.60 5.52
CA GLY A 371 -4.95 -3.55 6.33
C GLY A 371 -5.14 -4.20 7.68
N PHE A 372 -4.07 -4.17 8.44
CA PHE A 372 -3.99 -4.70 9.79
C PHE A 372 -3.39 -3.66 10.74
N GLY A 373 -3.43 -3.96 12.03
CA GLY A 373 -2.74 -3.18 13.05
C GLY A 373 -2.88 -3.79 14.44
N GLN A 374 -2.19 -3.21 15.41
CA GLN A 374 -2.29 -3.62 16.81
C GLN A 374 -3.37 -2.81 17.54
N GLY A 375 -4.20 -3.50 18.34
CA GLY A 375 -5.18 -2.91 19.24
C GLY A 375 -4.60 -2.57 20.62
N LEU A 376 -5.36 -1.80 21.42
CA LEU A 376 -4.94 -1.37 22.76
C LEU A 376 -4.63 -2.52 23.73
N ASN A 377 -5.22 -3.70 23.54
CA ASN A 377 -4.97 -4.88 24.37
C ASN A 377 -4.36 -6.01 23.54
N ASP A 378 -3.45 -5.68 22.62
CA ASP A 378 -2.69 -6.65 21.82
C ASP A 378 -3.55 -7.47 20.84
N GLU A 379 -4.79 -7.04 20.58
CA GLU A 379 -5.64 -7.61 19.54
C GLU A 379 -5.02 -7.38 18.16
N LEU A 380 -5.17 -8.34 17.25
CA LEU A 380 -4.90 -8.08 15.84
C LEU A 380 -6.14 -7.40 15.25
N LEU A 381 -5.98 -6.17 14.80
CA LEU A 381 -7.04 -5.41 14.15
C LEU A 381 -7.05 -5.70 12.66
N LEU A 382 -8.25 -5.81 12.11
CA LEU A 382 -8.54 -5.93 10.69
C LEU A 382 -9.31 -4.68 10.27
N LEU A 383 -8.74 -3.94 9.32
CA LEU A 383 -9.29 -2.69 8.80
C LEU A 383 -10.07 -3.02 7.53
N THR A 384 -11.27 -2.47 7.38
CA THR A 384 -12.13 -2.77 6.22
C THR A 384 -12.35 -1.57 5.31
N TRP A 385 -12.59 -1.84 4.02
CA TRP A 385 -13.00 -0.85 3.03
C TRP A 385 -14.29 -0.11 3.41
N THR A 386 -15.14 -0.77 4.20
CA THR A 386 -16.46 -0.30 4.65
C THR A 386 -16.43 0.63 5.85
N GLY A 387 -15.27 0.78 6.51
CA GLY A 387 -15.09 1.75 7.58
C GLY A 387 -15.28 1.19 8.99
N GLU A 388 -15.44 -0.12 9.11
CA GLU A 388 -15.36 -0.84 10.38
C GLU A 388 -13.94 -1.34 10.63
N ILE A 389 -13.59 -1.46 11.91
CA ILE A 389 -12.38 -2.15 12.35
C ILE A 389 -12.82 -3.29 13.25
N TYR A 390 -12.34 -4.49 12.96
CA TYR A 390 -12.62 -5.68 13.75
C TYR A 390 -11.38 -6.12 14.53
N ALA A 391 -11.57 -6.69 15.71
CA ALA A 391 -10.54 -7.37 16.47
C ALA A 391 -10.66 -8.89 16.25
N LEU A 392 -9.54 -9.50 15.89
CA LEU A 392 -9.35 -10.94 15.82
C LEU A 392 -8.66 -11.42 17.11
N THR A 393 -9.34 -12.29 17.86
CA THR A 393 -8.90 -12.76 19.19
C THR A 393 -8.89 -14.27 19.33
#